data_AF-A0A1V8RTB7-F1
#
_entry.id   AF-A0A1V8RTB7-F1
#
_cell.length_a   1.000
_cell.length_b   1.000
_cell.length_c   1.000
_cell.angle_alpha   90.00
_cell.angle_beta   90.00
_cell.angle_gamma   90.00
#
_symmetry.space_group_name_H-M   'P 1'
#
loop_
_entity.id
_entity.type
_entity.pdbx_description
1 polymer ?
#
loop_
_entity_poly.entity_id
_entity_poly.type
_entity_poly.pdbx_seq_one_letter_code
_entity_poly.pdbx_strand_id
1 'polypeptide(L)'
;MPNIIVPATGEALPKAKFNLSEIMKAAWSRYRSIRARYADWQIAEGIFDASFATALRIAWRLAKEEAAKAEKERRLANGPNAALAASIRAEIDSLKYKPARYDIIPIRRRLETELASLAA
;
A
#
# COMPACT_ATOMS: atom_id res chain seq x y z
N MET A 1 -32.79 -14.60 -32.76
CA MET A 1 -31.47 -14.80 -32.12
C MET A 1 -31.63 -14.56 -30.62
N PRO A 2 -31.40 -15.54 -29.75
CA PRO A 2 -31.54 -15.34 -28.31
C PRO A 2 -30.37 -14.50 -27.80
N ASN A 3 -30.69 -13.40 -27.12
CA ASN A 3 -29.74 -12.45 -26.57
C ASN A 3 -29.12 -13.07 -25.31
N ILE A 4 -27.83 -13.41 -25.36
CA ILE A 4 -27.10 -13.92 -24.21
C ILE A 4 -26.88 -12.75 -23.26
N ILE A 5 -27.68 -12.69 -22.20
CA ILE A 5 -27.45 -11.76 -21.09
C ILE A 5 -26.24 -12.31 -20.34
N VAL A 6 -25.07 -11.77 -20.64
CA VAL A 6 -23.84 -12.08 -19.88
C VAL A 6 -24.04 -11.54 -18.46
N PRO A 7 -24.10 -12.38 -17.42
CA PRO A 7 -24.20 -11.88 -16.06
C PRO A 7 -22.89 -11.17 -15.72
N ALA A 8 -22.98 -9.90 -15.33
CA ALA A 8 -21.88 -9.11 -14.78
C ALA A 8 -21.54 -9.60 -13.35
N THR A 9 -21.32 -10.90 -13.19
CA THR A 9 -20.80 -11.50 -11.96
C THR A 9 -19.28 -11.48 -12.04
N GLY A 10 -18.73 -10.27 -12.08
CA GLY A 10 -17.39 -10.07 -11.54
C GLY A 10 -17.53 -10.23 -10.03
N GLU A 11 -17.11 -11.38 -9.53
CA GLU A 11 -17.05 -11.76 -8.12
C GLU A 11 -16.92 -10.54 -7.22
N ALA A 12 -17.97 -10.29 -6.43
CA ALA A 12 -17.94 -9.29 -5.39
C ALA A 12 -16.96 -9.76 -4.31
N LEU A 13 -15.66 -9.54 -4.56
CA LEU A 13 -14.71 -9.28 -3.48
C LEU A 13 -15.42 -8.37 -2.49
N PRO A 14 -15.39 -8.67 -1.17
CA PRO A 14 -16.03 -7.81 -0.18
C PRO A 14 -15.55 -6.40 -0.48
N LYS A 15 -16.46 -5.53 -0.95
CA LYS A 15 -16.11 -4.18 -1.36
C LYS A 15 -15.64 -3.50 -0.08
N ALA A 16 -14.33 -3.54 0.18
CA ALA A 16 -13.70 -2.67 1.14
C ALA A 16 -14.27 -1.29 0.81
N LYS A 17 -15.03 -0.71 1.75
CA LYS A 17 -15.63 0.61 1.55
C LYS A 17 -14.47 1.60 1.51
N PHE A 18 -13.89 1.76 0.33
CA PHE A 18 -12.86 2.74 0.09
C PHE A 18 -13.47 4.12 0.29
N ASN A 19 -12.78 4.98 1.02
CA ASN A 19 -13.22 6.35 1.19
C ASN A 19 -12.93 7.13 -0.09
N LEU A 20 -13.92 7.18 -0.99
CA LEU A 20 -13.79 7.83 -2.31
C LEU A 20 -13.39 9.30 -2.18
N SER A 21 -13.83 9.99 -1.12
CA SER A 21 -13.48 11.39 -0.88
C SER A 21 -11.99 11.56 -0.58
N GLU A 22 -11.40 10.66 0.20
CA GLU A 22 -9.96 10.67 0.49
C GLU A 22 -9.13 10.32 -0.74
N ILE A 23 -9.58 9.35 -1.54
CA ILE A 23 -8.91 9.02 -2.82
C ILE A 23 -8.93 10.22 -3.76
N MET A 24 -10.05 10.96 -3.86
CA MET A 24 -10.11 12.19 -4.66
C MET A 24 -9.19 13.29 -4.13
N LYS A 25 -9.15 13.51 -2.80
CA LYS A 25 -8.24 14.48 -2.19
C LYS A 25 -6.77 14.13 -2.49
N ALA A 26 -6.41 12.86 -2.36
CA ALA A 26 -5.07 12.38 -2.66
C ALA A 26 -4.71 12.56 -4.14
N ALA A 27 -5.64 12.21 -5.05
CA ALA A 27 -5.47 12.44 -6.49
C ALA A 27 -5.28 13.93 -6.81
N TRP A 28 -6.11 14.80 -6.23
CA TRP A 28 -6.03 16.24 -6.43
C TRP A 28 -4.73 16.85 -5.89
N SER A 29 -4.30 16.44 -4.70
CA SER A 29 -3.02 16.84 -4.12
C SER A 29 -1.85 16.46 -5.03
N ARG A 30 -1.88 15.23 -5.58
CA ARG A 30 -0.84 14.73 -6.49
C ARG A 30 -0.84 15.44 -7.83
N TYR A 31 -2.01 15.69 -8.41
CA TYR A 31 -2.14 16.48 -9.64
C TYR A 31 -1.51 17.88 -9.48
N ARG A 32 -1.86 18.58 -8.40
CA ARG A 32 -1.31 19.92 -8.11
C ARG A 32 0.20 19.88 -7.87
N SER A 33 0.70 18.88 -7.13
CA SER A 33 2.13 18.80 -6.85
C SER A 33 2.97 18.49 -8.10
N ILE A 34 2.44 17.69 -9.03
CA ILE A 34 3.11 17.45 -10.32
C ILE A 34 3.16 18.76 -11.13
N ARG A 35 2.04 19.47 -11.26
CA ARG A 35 2.02 20.76 -11.98
C ARG A 35 2.84 21.86 -11.32
N ALA A 36 3.05 21.81 -10.01
CA ALA A 36 3.90 22.76 -9.30
C ALA A 36 5.40 22.44 -9.44
N ARG A 37 5.76 21.18 -9.74
CA ARG A 37 7.15 20.71 -9.78
C ARG A 37 7.77 20.73 -11.18
N TYR A 38 6.95 20.53 -12.21
CA TYR A 38 7.43 20.46 -13.58
C TYR A 38 7.01 21.69 -14.37
N ALA A 39 7.91 22.16 -15.23
CA ALA A 39 7.63 23.27 -16.12
C ALA A 39 6.65 22.86 -17.23
N ASP A 40 5.88 23.82 -17.74
CA ASP A 40 4.84 23.55 -18.77
C ASP A 40 5.43 22.90 -20.03
N TRP A 41 6.66 23.25 -20.43
CA TRP A 41 7.33 22.64 -21.58
C TRP A 41 7.59 21.14 -21.37
N GLN A 42 7.90 20.70 -20.14
CA GLN A 42 8.13 19.28 -19.84
C GLN A 42 6.82 18.47 -19.93
N ILE A 43 5.70 19.11 -19.62
CA ILE A 43 4.37 18.51 -19.72
C ILE A 43 3.92 18.48 -21.19
N ALA A 44 4.18 19.55 -21.94
CA ALA A 44 3.83 19.66 -23.36
C ALA A 44 4.59 18.65 -24.22
N GLU A 45 5.87 18.43 -23.95
CA GLU A 45 6.72 17.42 -24.61
C GLU A 45 6.39 15.98 -24.14
N GLY A 46 5.45 15.80 -23.21
CA GLY A 46 5.05 14.48 -22.72
C GLY A 46 6.11 13.77 -21.85
N ILE A 47 7.15 14.48 -21.40
CA ILE A 47 8.20 13.94 -20.52
C ILE A 47 7.59 13.49 -19.18
N PHE A 48 6.61 14.25 -18.68
CA PHE A 48 5.83 13.89 -17.50
C PHE A 48 4.33 13.97 -17.76
N ASP A 49 3.63 12.88 -17.46
CA ASP A 49 2.17 12.84 -17.49
C ASP A 49 1.60 13.55 -16.25
N ALA A 50 1.26 14.82 -16.43
CA ALA A 50 0.59 15.65 -15.44
C ALA A 50 -0.94 15.61 -15.54
N SER A 51 -1.52 14.57 -16.17
CA SER A 51 -2.97 14.41 -16.24
C SER A 51 -3.57 14.05 -14.88
N PHE A 52 -4.78 14.56 -14.62
CA PHE A 52 -5.54 14.16 -13.44
C PHE A 52 -5.87 12.66 -13.45
N ALA A 53 -6.06 12.07 -14.63
CA ALA A 53 -6.32 10.63 -14.79
C ALA A 53 -5.16 9.77 -14.25
N THR A 54 -3.91 10.15 -14.54
CA THR A 54 -2.73 9.45 -14.00
C THR A 54 -2.58 9.66 -12.50
N ALA A 55 -2.85 10.87 -11.99
CA ALA A 55 -2.88 11.11 -10.55
C ALA A 55 -3.93 10.25 -9.84
N LEU A 56 -5.13 10.12 -10.42
CA LEU A 56 -6.23 9.31 -9.91
C LEU A 56 -5.90 7.82 -9.92
N ARG A 57 -5.34 7.31 -11.02
CA ARG A 57 -4.90 5.89 -11.11
C ARG A 57 -3.89 5.54 -10.03
N ILE A 58 -2.94 6.44 -9.76
CA ILE A 58 -1.93 6.24 -8.72
C ILE A 58 -2.55 6.30 -7.33
N ALA A 59 -3.45 7.25 -7.05
CA ALA A 59 -4.17 7.33 -5.78
C ALA A 59 -4.98 6.05 -5.51
N TRP A 60 -5.66 5.51 -6.53
CA TRP A 60 -6.36 4.23 -6.42
C TRP A 60 -5.44 3.06 -6.13
N ARG A 61 -4.27 3.01 -6.79
CA ARG A 61 -3.28 1.95 -6.55
C ARG A 61 -2.80 1.98 -5.10
N LEU A 62 -2.42 3.17 -4.61
CA LEU A 62 -1.97 3.35 -3.23
C LEU A 62 -3.05 2.98 -2.22
N ALA A 63 -4.29 3.42 -2.43
CA ALA A 63 -5.40 3.07 -1.54
C ALA A 63 -5.64 1.56 -1.46
N LYS A 64 -5.50 0.84 -2.58
CA LYS A 64 -5.58 -0.64 -2.59
C LYS A 64 -4.41 -1.28 -1.86
N GLU A 65 -3.20 -0.79 -2.06
CA GLU A 65 -2.00 -1.27 -1.36
C GLU A 65 -2.12 -1.06 0.15
N GLU A 66 -2.59 0.11 0.58
CA GLU A 66 -2.84 0.42 2.00
C GLU A 66 -3.93 -0.45 2.60
N ALA A 67 -5.04 -0.66 1.90
CA ALA A 67 -6.10 -1.56 2.35
C ALA A 67 -5.59 -3.01 2.48
N ALA A 68 -4.80 -3.49 1.53
CA ALA A 68 -4.18 -4.81 1.60
C ALA A 68 -3.19 -4.93 2.76
N LYS A 69 -2.39 -3.89 3.03
CA LYS A 69 -1.50 -3.83 4.20
C LYS A 69 -2.28 -3.83 5.51
N ALA A 70 -3.30 -3.00 5.63
CA ALA A 70 -4.14 -2.92 6.82
C ALA A 70 -4.86 -4.25 7.10
N GLU A 71 -5.31 -4.94 6.05
CA GLU A 71 -5.91 -6.28 6.20
C GLU A 71 -4.88 -7.31 6.66
N LYS A 72 -3.67 -7.32 6.09
CA LYS A 72 -2.57 -8.18 6.57
C LYS A 72 -2.23 -7.90 8.02
N GLU A 73 -2.15 -6.64 8.41
CA GLU A 73 -1.89 -6.24 9.80
C GLU A 73 -3.01 -6.67 10.74
N ARG A 74 -4.28 -6.54 10.34
CA ARG A 74 -5.43 -7.04 11.11
C ARG A 74 -5.39 -8.55 11.30
N ARG A 75 -5.06 -9.31 10.24
CA ARG A 75 -4.90 -10.77 10.33
C ARG A 75 -3.77 -11.14 11.28
N LEU A 76 -2.66 -10.42 11.20
CA LEU A 76 -1.52 -10.65 12.09
C LEU A 76 -1.86 -10.30 13.55
N ALA A 77 -2.65 -9.25 13.78
CA ALA A 77 -3.05 -8.81 15.12
C ALA A 77 -4.15 -9.67 15.77
N ASN A 78 -5.06 -10.24 14.97
CA ASN A 78 -6.19 -11.02 15.47
C ASN A 78 -6.04 -12.55 15.25
N GLY A 79 -4.97 -12.97 14.59
CA GLY A 79 -4.71 -14.37 14.28
C GLY A 79 -4.10 -15.15 15.44
N PRO A 80 -3.98 -16.48 15.31
CA PRO A 80 -3.39 -17.34 16.34
C PRO A 80 -1.92 -16.98 16.64
N ASN A 81 -1.24 -16.33 15.69
CA ASN A 81 0.15 -15.92 15.81
C ASN A 81 0.33 -14.49 16.31
N ALA A 82 -0.72 -13.82 16.81
CA ALA A 82 -0.66 -12.42 17.23
C ALA A 82 0.38 -12.17 18.33
N ALA A 83 0.48 -13.07 19.31
CA ALA A 83 1.49 -12.97 20.37
C ALA A 83 2.92 -13.10 19.82
N LEU A 84 3.13 -14.01 18.87
CA LEU A 84 4.42 -14.21 18.21
C LEU A 84 4.80 -13.03 17.30
N ALA A 85 3.83 -12.47 16.59
CA ALA A 85 4.04 -11.27 15.79
C ALA A 85 4.39 -10.05 16.67
N ALA A 86 3.76 -9.92 17.84
CA ALA A 86 4.09 -8.87 18.80
C ALA A 86 5.50 -9.04 19.37
N SER A 87 5.93 -10.28 19.68
CA SER A 87 7.29 -10.53 20.17
C SER A 87 8.35 -10.23 19.11
N ILE A 88 8.13 -10.64 17.85
CA ILE A 88 9.06 -10.34 16.74
C ILE A 88 9.17 -8.82 16.52
N ARG A 89 8.06 -8.06 16.61
CA ARG A 89 8.09 -6.59 16.53
C ARG A 89 8.89 -5.96 17.67
N ALA A 90 8.68 -6.42 18.90
CA ALA A 90 9.42 -5.96 20.05
C ALA A 90 10.92 -6.25 19.91
N GLU A 91 11.28 -7.40 19.34
CA GLU A 91 12.67 -7.76 19.06
C GLU A 91 13.29 -6.83 18.02
N ILE A 92 12.60 -6.55 16.91
CA ILE A 92 13.04 -5.58 15.90
C ILE A 92 13.24 -4.19 16.54
N ASP A 93 12.33 -3.74 17.40
CA ASP A 93 12.48 -2.47 18.10
C ASP A 93 13.65 -2.47 19.09
N SER A 94 13.92 -3.59 19.76
CA SER A 94 15.06 -3.73 20.65
C SER A 94 16.41 -3.59 19.92
N LEU A 95 16.47 -3.96 18.62
CA LEU A 95 17.68 -3.82 17.80
C LEU A 95 18.12 -2.36 17.65
N LYS A 96 17.19 -1.39 17.75
CA LYS A 96 17.52 0.06 17.69
C LYS A 96 18.42 0.50 18.84
N TYR A 97 18.36 -0.20 19.97
CA TYR A 97 19.15 0.11 21.16
C TYR A 97 20.46 -0.69 21.23
N LYS A 98 20.74 -1.56 20.25
CA LYS A 98 22.00 -2.31 20.24
C LYS A 98 23.17 -1.39 19.83
N PRO A 99 24.34 -1.52 20.48
CA PRO A 99 25.52 -0.74 20.12
C PRO A 99 25.96 -1.01 18.68
N ALA A 100 26.49 0.02 18.00
CA ALA A 100 26.90 -0.04 16.59
C ALA A 100 27.96 -1.10 16.25
N ARG A 101 28.62 -1.69 17.25
CA ARG A 101 29.56 -2.81 17.09
C ARG A 101 28.89 -4.13 16.69
N TYR A 102 27.57 -4.24 16.80
CA TYR A 102 26.81 -5.41 16.38
C TYR A 102 26.19 -5.16 15.00
N ASP A 103 26.39 -6.09 14.06
CA ASP A 103 25.65 -6.07 12.80
C ASP A 103 24.21 -6.52 13.03
N ILE A 104 23.31 -5.55 13.12
CA ILE A 104 21.88 -5.77 13.34
C ILE A 104 21.11 -6.00 12.04
N ILE A 105 21.70 -5.71 10.88
CA ILE A 105 21.04 -5.80 9.57
C ILE A 105 20.60 -7.22 9.22
N PRO A 106 21.45 -8.27 9.34
CA PRO A 106 21.03 -9.64 9.02
C PRO A 106 19.96 -10.16 9.98
N ILE A 107 20.09 -9.82 11.27
CA ILE A 107 19.10 -10.20 12.31
C ILE A 107 17.76 -9.55 12.01
N ARG A 108 17.76 -8.25 11.72
CA ARG A 108 16.55 -7.51 11.35
C ARG A 108 15.88 -8.09 10.11
N ARG A 109 16.64 -8.38 9.04
CA ARG A 109 16.10 -8.97 7.81
C ARG A 109 15.45 -10.34 8.06
N ARG A 110 16.07 -11.17 8.90
CA ARG A 110 15.51 -12.46 9.29
C ARG A 110 14.17 -12.29 10.01
N LEU A 111 14.12 -11.42 11.02
CA LEU A 111 12.90 -11.14 11.79
C LEU A 111 11.78 -10.54 10.92
N GLU A 112 12.13 -9.66 9.98
CA GLU A 112 11.17 -9.11 9.01
C GLU A 112 10.61 -10.22 8.08
N THR A 113 11.44 -11.20 7.70
CA THR A 113 11.01 -12.36 6.89
C THR A 113 10.09 -13.30 7.67
N GLU A 114 10.41 -13.57 8.95
CA GLU A 114 9.57 -14.35 9.85
C GLU A 114 8.22 -13.64 10.09
N LEU A 115 8.23 -12.31 10.24
CA LEU A 115 6.98 -11.55 10.36
C LEU A 115 6.14 -11.58 9.08
N ALA A 116 6.79 -11.56 7.91
CA ALA A 116 6.11 -11.66 6.62
C ALA A 116 5.49 -13.04 6.38
N SER A 117 6.15 -14.13 6.82
CA SER A 117 5.60 -15.48 6.69
C SER A 117 4.38 -15.71 7.60
N LEU A 118 4.34 -15.06 8.76
CA LEU A 118 3.17 -15.10 9.66
C LEU A 118 1.95 -14.32 9.14
N ALA A 119 2.15 -13.43 8.17
CA ALA A 119 1.10 -12.62 7.55
C ALA A 119 0.61 -13.15 6.18
N ALA A 120 1.23 -14.23 5.67
CA ALA A 120 0.88 -14.90 4.43
C ALA A 120 -0.31 -15.85 4.63
#